data_AF-A0A0G0NI35-F1
#
_entry.id   AF-A0A0G0NI35-F1
#
_cell.length_a   1.000
_cell.length_b   1.000
_cell.length_c   1.000
_cell.angle_alpha   90.00
_cell.angle_beta   90.00
_cell.angle_gamma   90.00
#
_symmetry.space_group_name_H-M   'P 1'
#
loop_
_entity.id
_entity.type
_entity.pdbx_description
1 polymer ?
#
loop_
_entity_poly.entity_id
_entity_poly.type
_entity_poly.pdbx_seq_one_letter_code
_entity_poly.pdbx_strand_id
1 'polypeptide(L)'
;MVKKFEINQSKKFEVDIPKKFEVDPESPIEKDIQDGLANIRSLGSQKPMGYLPIDTLKSYYRSSLEKEIELAKQNGYRYLIAEHAPIGFEGALYVYDKKSLQEVLDLNKETLLKYDWPTEAEEFVGEVSRGWVLPDYPELLGVIQKAFGNYKS
;
A
#
# COMPACT_ATOMS: atom_id res chain seq x y z
N MET A 1 1.50 38.15 -54.87
CA MET A 1 1.62 39.11 -53.75
C MET A 1 1.48 38.30 -52.47
N VAL A 2 2.59 38.01 -51.78
CA VAL A 2 2.62 37.11 -50.61
C VAL A 2 2.37 37.94 -49.36
N LYS A 3 1.24 37.72 -48.67
CA LYS A 3 0.97 38.34 -47.37
C LYS A 3 1.75 37.58 -46.30
N LYS A 4 2.75 38.26 -45.72
CA LYS A 4 3.46 37.85 -44.51
C LYS A 4 2.47 37.82 -43.35
N PHE A 5 2.40 36.70 -42.63
CA PHE A 5 1.72 36.61 -41.34
C PHE A 5 2.75 36.92 -40.25
N GLU A 6 2.50 37.97 -39.48
CA GLU A 6 3.25 38.28 -38.27
C GLU A 6 2.88 37.28 -37.17
N ILE A 7 3.88 36.58 -36.64
CA ILE A 7 3.76 35.73 -35.46
C ILE A 7 3.94 36.64 -34.26
N ASN A 8 2.84 36.94 -33.54
CA ASN A 8 2.94 37.61 -32.25
C ASN A 8 3.10 36.55 -31.15
N GLN A 9 4.19 36.69 -30.38
CA GLN A 9 4.62 35.79 -29.34
C GLN A 9 3.72 35.85 -28.11
N SER A 10 3.79 34.78 -27.29
CA SER A 10 3.38 34.70 -25.88
C SER A 10 1.87 34.73 -25.57
N LYS A 11 1.18 33.59 -25.78
CA LYS A 11 0.10 33.17 -24.88
C LYS A 11 0.68 32.26 -23.80
N LYS A 12 0.94 32.81 -22.62
CA LYS A 12 1.09 32.03 -21.39
C LYS A 12 -0.23 31.32 -21.15
N PHE A 13 -0.22 29.99 -21.14
CA PHE A 13 -1.32 29.20 -20.60
C PHE A 13 -1.24 29.33 -19.08
N GLU A 14 -2.03 30.23 -18.50
CA GLU A 14 -2.37 30.15 -17.08
C GLU A 14 -3.30 28.96 -16.92
N VAL A 15 -2.73 27.84 -16.48
CA VAL A 15 -3.52 26.74 -15.92
C VAL A 15 -3.93 27.22 -14.53
N ASP A 16 -5.21 27.54 -14.38
CA ASP A 16 -5.82 27.83 -13.09
C ASP A 16 -5.76 26.54 -12.27
N ILE A 17 -4.74 26.43 -11.42
CA ILE A 17 -4.61 25.30 -10.48
C ILE A 17 -5.71 25.53 -9.44
N PRO A 18 -6.74 24.68 -9.38
CA PRO A 18 -7.77 24.86 -8.36
C PRO A 18 -7.10 24.84 -6.98
N LYS A 19 -7.32 25.93 -6.23
CA LYS A 19 -6.96 26.08 -4.82
C LYS A 19 -7.36 24.81 -4.09
N LYS A 20 -6.35 24.16 -3.47
CA LYS A 20 -6.44 23.15 -2.41
C LYS A 20 -7.67 22.24 -2.53
N PHE A 21 -7.45 20.99 -2.93
CA PHE A 21 -8.37 19.91 -2.59
C PHE A 21 -8.66 19.97 -1.09
N GLU A 22 -9.78 20.59 -0.70
CA GLU A 22 -10.39 20.41 0.60
C GLU A 22 -10.91 18.98 0.56
N VAL A 23 -10.10 18.08 1.09
CA VAL A 23 -10.48 16.69 1.32
C VAL A 23 -11.52 16.71 2.42
N ASP A 24 -12.65 16.05 2.16
CA ASP A 24 -13.73 15.88 3.13
C ASP A 24 -13.20 15.05 4.32
N PRO A 25 -13.27 15.53 5.58
CA PRO A 25 -12.83 14.79 6.77
C PRO A 25 -13.55 13.45 6.99
N GLU A 26 -14.67 13.21 6.30
CA GLU A 26 -15.37 11.92 6.26
C GLU A 26 -15.06 11.08 5.00
N SER A 27 -14.19 11.59 4.12
CA SER A 27 -13.61 10.82 3.02
C SER A 27 -13.01 9.53 3.56
N PRO A 28 -13.27 8.37 2.94
CA PRO A 28 -12.64 7.10 3.30
C PRO A 28 -11.11 7.23 3.43
N ILE A 29 -10.51 8.14 2.64
CA ILE A 29 -9.09 8.46 2.64
C ILE A 29 -8.65 9.09 3.97
N GLU A 30 -9.41 10.01 4.57
CA GLU A 30 -9.04 10.65 5.85
C GLU A 30 -9.25 9.73 7.06
N LYS A 31 -10.24 8.84 7.01
CA LYS A 31 -10.42 7.80 8.04
C LYS A 31 -9.28 6.78 8.03
N ASP A 32 -8.77 6.40 6.85
CA ASP A 32 -7.58 5.55 6.71
C ASP A 32 -6.27 6.29 7.11
N ILE A 33 -6.20 7.61 6.93
CA ILE A 33 -5.08 8.46 7.36
C ILE A 33 -5.05 8.66 8.90
N GLN A 34 -6.17 8.52 9.62
CA GLN A 34 -6.13 8.67 11.09
C GLN A 34 -5.46 7.47 11.80
N ASP A 35 -5.37 6.29 11.18
CA ASP A 35 -4.85 5.07 11.85
C ASP A 35 -3.82 4.24 11.04
N GLY A 36 -3.26 4.80 9.97
CA GLY A 36 -2.26 4.13 9.12
C GLY A 36 -0.99 3.67 9.85
N LEU A 37 -0.59 4.30 10.96
CA LEU A 37 0.49 3.77 11.80
C LEU A 37 0.06 2.51 12.57
N ALA A 38 -1.19 2.44 13.05
CA ALA A 38 -1.69 1.23 13.69
C ALA A 38 -1.69 0.05 12.71
N ASN A 39 -1.92 0.30 11.41
CA ASN A 39 -1.85 -0.73 10.37
C ASN A 39 -0.49 -1.45 10.32
N ILE A 40 0.62 -0.77 10.61
CA ILE A 40 1.97 -1.36 10.56
C ILE A 40 2.58 -1.64 11.95
N ARG A 41 1.92 -1.23 13.03
CA ARG A 41 2.40 -1.39 14.42
C ARG A 41 1.62 -2.41 15.25
N SER A 42 0.36 -2.68 14.91
CA SER A 42 -0.51 -3.59 15.65
C SER A 42 -0.77 -4.85 14.84
N LEU A 43 0.24 -5.73 14.79
CA LEU A 43 0.18 -6.99 14.05
C LEU A 43 0.08 -8.19 14.98
N GLY A 44 -0.45 -9.29 14.48
CA GLY A 44 -0.56 -10.56 15.20
C GLY A 44 -1.49 -11.54 14.50
N SER A 45 -2.02 -12.52 15.24
CA SER A 45 -2.80 -13.63 14.66
C SER A 45 -4.07 -13.20 13.90
N GLN A 46 -4.65 -12.05 14.23
CA GLN A 46 -5.85 -11.52 13.55
C GLN A 46 -5.51 -10.56 12.41
N LYS A 47 -4.29 -10.02 12.39
CA LYS A 47 -3.77 -9.12 11.36
C LYS A 47 -2.29 -9.41 11.14
N PRO A 48 -1.96 -10.46 10.37
CA PRO A 48 -0.57 -10.84 10.16
C PRO A 48 0.28 -9.79 9.46
N MET A 49 -0.29 -8.96 8.60
CA MET A 49 0.45 -7.96 7.84
C MET A 49 -0.30 -6.64 7.70
N GLY A 50 0.46 -5.58 7.44
CA GLY A 50 -0.03 -4.26 7.09
C GLY A 50 0.88 -3.56 6.11
N TYR A 51 0.39 -2.48 5.51
CA TYR A 51 1.17 -1.65 4.62
C TYR A 51 0.89 -0.17 4.88
N LEU A 52 1.87 0.67 4.56
CA LEU A 52 1.72 2.11 4.58
C LEU A 52 2.55 2.74 3.46
N PRO A 53 1.95 3.57 2.58
CA PRO A 53 2.73 4.30 1.59
C PRO A 53 3.77 5.22 2.23
N ILE A 54 4.94 5.31 1.61
CA ILE A 54 6.07 6.10 2.13
C ILE A 54 5.72 7.59 2.20
N ASP A 55 4.97 8.10 1.21
CA ASP A 55 4.55 9.49 1.20
C ASP A 55 3.58 9.81 2.35
N THR A 56 2.78 8.83 2.77
CA THR A 56 1.88 8.97 3.92
C THR A 56 2.67 9.09 5.23
N LEU A 57 3.75 8.32 5.40
CA LEU A 57 4.66 8.43 6.55
C LEU A 57 5.22 9.84 6.72
N LYS A 58 5.74 10.40 5.62
CA LYS A 58 6.36 11.73 5.59
C LYS A 58 5.32 12.84 5.80
N SER A 59 4.20 12.76 5.08
CA SER A 59 3.24 13.87 4.98
C SER A 59 2.30 13.99 6.17
N TYR A 60 1.89 12.87 6.77
CA TYR A 60 0.85 12.87 7.80
C TYR A 60 1.37 12.56 9.21
N TYR A 61 2.36 11.68 9.33
CA TYR A 61 2.77 11.17 10.65
C TYR A 61 4.05 11.79 11.21
N ARG A 62 4.74 12.64 10.43
CA ARG A 62 6.08 13.18 10.77
C ARG A 62 7.03 12.07 11.25
N SER A 63 6.84 10.86 10.73
CA SER A 63 7.71 9.72 11.00
C SER A 63 8.58 9.46 9.78
N SER A 64 9.68 8.75 9.98
CA SER A 64 10.55 8.35 8.88
C SER A 64 10.43 6.86 8.64
N LEU A 65 10.75 6.44 7.41
CA LEU A 65 10.78 5.03 7.03
C LEU A 65 11.72 4.24 7.95
N GLU A 66 12.90 4.80 8.24
CA GLU A 66 13.92 4.20 9.08
C GLU A 66 13.40 3.95 10.50
N LYS A 67 12.68 4.93 11.07
CA LYS A 67 12.08 4.81 12.40
C LYS A 67 11.06 3.68 12.47
N GLU A 68 10.17 3.58 11.49
CA GLU A 68 9.15 2.51 11.49
C GLU A 68 9.77 1.13 11.25
N ILE A 69 10.82 1.04 10.44
CA ILE A 69 11.59 -0.21 10.26
C ILE A 69 12.26 -0.63 11.57
N GLU A 70 12.83 0.32 12.31
CA GLU A 70 13.43 0.04 13.61
C GLU A 70 12.39 -0.46 14.62
N LEU A 71 11.24 0.20 14.70
CA LEU A 71 10.12 -0.22 15.56
C LEU A 71 9.61 -1.61 15.18
N ALA A 72 9.45 -1.90 13.89
CA ALA A 72 9.07 -3.23 13.41
C ALA A 72 10.06 -4.30 13.88
N LYS A 73 11.37 -4.06 13.74
CA LYS A 73 12.43 -4.96 14.20
C LYS A 73 12.39 -5.16 15.72
N GLN A 74 12.23 -4.08 16.50
CA GLN A 74 12.13 -4.13 17.96
C GLN A 74 10.95 -4.98 18.44
N ASN A 75 9.83 -4.97 17.69
CA ASN A 75 8.65 -5.78 17.96
C ASN A 75 8.73 -7.21 17.35
N GLY A 76 9.86 -7.59 16.76
CA GLY A 76 10.08 -8.93 16.19
C GLY A 76 9.45 -9.14 14.80
N TYR A 77 8.86 -8.11 14.20
CA TYR A 77 8.27 -8.16 12.88
C TYR A 77 9.32 -8.16 11.77
N ARG A 78 8.89 -8.54 10.57
CA ARG A 78 9.65 -8.42 9.32
C ARG A 78 9.06 -7.28 8.48
N TYR A 79 9.81 -6.84 7.50
CA TYR A 79 9.41 -5.73 6.65
C TYR A 79 9.90 -5.93 5.22
N LEU A 80 9.19 -5.32 4.29
CA LEU A 80 9.57 -5.18 2.89
C LEU A 80 9.34 -3.73 2.47
N ILE A 81 10.32 -3.12 1.81
CA ILE A 81 10.14 -1.83 1.14
C ILE A 81 9.84 -2.12 -0.32
N ALA A 82 8.66 -1.74 -0.78
CA ALA A 82 8.28 -1.81 -2.17
C ALA A 82 8.61 -0.46 -2.83
N GLU A 83 9.55 -0.45 -3.77
CA GLU A 83 9.96 0.77 -4.51
C GLU A 83 8.89 1.25 -5.51
N HIS A 84 7.93 0.39 -5.81
CA HIS A 84 6.79 0.71 -6.69
C HIS A 84 5.50 0.29 -5.99
N ALA A 85 4.72 1.27 -5.55
CA ALA A 85 3.35 1.05 -5.12
C ALA A 85 2.38 1.33 -6.29
N PRO A 86 1.19 0.73 -6.31
CA PRO A 86 0.22 1.03 -7.35
C PRO A 86 -0.18 2.52 -7.34
N ILE A 87 0.14 3.19 -8.46
CA ILE A 87 -0.22 4.57 -8.87
C ILE A 87 0.02 5.68 -7.83
N GLY A 88 1.04 6.50 -8.09
CA GLY A 88 1.16 7.85 -7.51
C GLY A 88 1.95 7.97 -6.21
N PHE A 89 2.48 6.86 -5.67
CA PHE A 89 3.28 6.84 -4.46
C PHE A 89 4.74 6.45 -4.72
N GLU A 90 5.69 7.04 -3.98
CA GLU A 90 7.13 6.72 -4.03
C GLU A 90 7.48 5.28 -3.61
N GLY A 91 6.49 4.53 -3.12
CA GLY A 91 6.65 3.18 -2.61
C GLY A 91 5.79 2.94 -1.36
N ALA A 92 5.92 1.75 -0.79
CA ALA A 92 5.21 1.37 0.43
C ALA A 92 6.10 0.55 1.37
N LEU A 93 5.92 0.76 2.67
CA LEU A 93 6.45 -0.10 3.71
C LEU A 93 5.40 -1.18 4.01
N TYR A 94 5.76 -2.43 3.81
CA TYR A 94 5.01 -3.59 4.31
C TYR A 94 5.67 -4.06 5.60
N VAL A 95 4.85 -4.34 6.62
CA VAL A 95 5.29 -4.92 7.90
C VAL A 95 4.45 -6.15 8.18
N TYR A 96 5.08 -7.23 8.64
CA TYR A 96 4.40 -8.50 8.88
C TYR A 96 4.97 -9.29 10.05
N ASP A 97 4.08 -9.95 10.80
CA ASP A 97 4.45 -11.01 11.73
C ASP A 97 4.67 -12.29 10.93
N LYS A 98 5.94 -12.73 10.82
CA LYS A 98 6.30 -13.91 10.03
C LYS A 98 5.56 -15.16 10.48
N LYS A 99 5.37 -15.35 11.79
CA LYS A 99 4.76 -16.57 12.32
C LYS A 99 3.26 -16.58 12.02
N SER A 100 2.57 -15.49 12.39
CA SER A 100 1.12 -15.39 12.13
C SER A 100 0.79 -15.40 10.65
N LEU A 101 1.65 -14.82 9.80
CA LEU A 101 1.44 -14.87 8.36
C LEU A 101 1.60 -16.29 7.85
N GLN A 102 2.65 -17.00 8.27
CA GLN A 102 2.86 -18.38 7.85
C GLN A 102 1.70 -19.29 8.26
N GLU A 103 1.13 -19.12 9.46
CA GLU A 103 -0.06 -19.86 9.90
C GLU A 103 -1.26 -19.66 8.95
N VAL A 104 -1.49 -18.43 8.48
CA VAL A 104 -2.53 -18.15 7.48
C VAL A 104 -2.19 -18.84 6.15
N LEU A 105 -0.95 -18.78 5.68
CA LEU A 105 -0.56 -19.39 4.41
C LEU A 105 -0.67 -20.92 4.46
N ASP A 106 -0.24 -21.55 5.56
CA ASP A 106 -0.33 -23.00 5.75
C ASP A 106 -1.78 -23.49 5.74
N LEU A 107 -2.69 -22.75 6.39
CA LEU A 107 -4.13 -23.05 6.40
C LEU A 107 -4.81 -22.89 5.04
N ASN A 108 -4.22 -22.11 4.13
CA ASN A 108 -4.78 -21.84 2.79
C ASN A 108 -3.84 -22.34 1.69
N LYS A 109 -2.94 -23.28 2.00
CA LYS A 109 -1.86 -23.73 1.11
C LYS A 109 -2.37 -24.28 -0.21
N GLU A 110 -3.46 -25.06 -0.19
CA GLU A 110 -4.07 -25.60 -1.41
C GLU A 110 -4.56 -24.50 -2.35
N THR A 111 -5.17 -23.44 -1.79
CA THR A 111 -5.61 -22.27 -2.56
C THR A 111 -4.41 -21.55 -3.18
N LEU A 112 -3.34 -21.33 -2.42
CA LEU A 112 -2.13 -20.67 -2.94
C LEU A 112 -1.52 -21.47 -4.09
N LEU A 113 -1.35 -22.79 -3.93
CA LEU A 113 -0.84 -23.66 -4.98
C LEU A 113 -1.74 -23.70 -6.21
N LYS A 114 -3.07 -23.70 -6.04
CA LYS A 114 -4.04 -23.68 -7.15
C LYS A 114 -3.89 -22.47 -8.07
N TYR A 115 -3.46 -21.33 -7.53
CA TYR A 115 -3.29 -20.08 -8.29
C TYR A 115 -1.81 -19.76 -8.55
N ASP A 116 -0.89 -20.72 -8.36
CA ASP A 116 0.56 -20.54 -8.50
C ASP A 116 1.12 -19.41 -7.62
N TRP A 117 0.53 -19.22 -6.43
CA TRP A 117 0.94 -18.23 -5.46
C TRP A 117 1.94 -18.76 -4.43
N PRO A 118 2.83 -17.90 -3.91
CA PRO A 118 3.82 -18.33 -2.93
C PRO A 118 3.18 -18.81 -1.62
N THR A 119 3.75 -19.88 -1.05
CA THR A 119 3.32 -20.44 0.25
C THR A 119 4.20 -19.98 1.42
N GLU A 120 5.31 -19.32 1.13
CA GLU A 120 6.23 -18.79 2.14
C GLU A 120 5.96 -17.31 2.39
N ALA A 121 5.95 -16.91 3.67
CA ALA A 121 5.56 -15.55 4.09
C ALA A 121 6.32 -14.42 3.36
N GLU A 122 7.62 -14.56 3.17
CA GLU A 122 8.44 -13.51 2.53
C GLU A 122 8.14 -13.35 1.04
N GLU A 123 8.03 -14.47 0.32
CA GLU A 123 7.69 -14.49 -1.09
C GLU A 123 6.26 -13.98 -1.32
N PHE A 124 5.33 -14.35 -0.43
CA PHE A 124 3.95 -13.88 -0.47
C PHE A 124 3.85 -12.37 -0.31
N VAL A 125 4.55 -11.77 0.66
CA VAL A 125 4.59 -10.30 0.83
C VAL A 125 5.21 -9.64 -0.39
N GLY A 126 6.26 -10.25 -0.95
CA GLY A 126 6.86 -9.82 -2.22
C GLY A 126 5.83 -9.80 -3.35
N GLU A 127 5.03 -10.85 -3.50
CA GLU A 127 4.01 -10.95 -4.55
C GLU A 127 2.88 -9.94 -4.36
N VAL A 128 2.38 -9.79 -3.13
CA VAL A 128 1.39 -8.76 -2.79
C VAL A 128 1.90 -7.35 -3.12
N SER A 129 3.19 -7.09 -2.88
CA SER A 129 3.79 -5.78 -3.11
C SER A 129 3.92 -5.39 -4.60
N ARG A 130 3.98 -6.38 -5.51
CA ARG A 130 4.11 -6.15 -6.96
C ARG A 130 2.81 -5.70 -7.63
N GLY A 131 1.70 -5.80 -6.93
CA GLY A 131 0.43 -5.21 -7.36
C GLY A 131 -0.63 -6.20 -7.86
N TRP A 132 -1.87 -5.78 -7.60
CA TRP A 132 -3.19 -6.28 -8.02
C TRP A 132 -3.35 -7.78 -8.28
N VAL A 133 -3.86 -8.47 -7.27
CA VAL A 133 -4.68 -9.66 -7.53
C VAL A 133 -5.95 -9.20 -8.22
N LEU A 134 -6.11 -9.63 -9.47
CA LEU A 134 -7.31 -9.34 -10.24
C LEU A 134 -8.53 -9.95 -9.50
N PRO A 135 -9.67 -9.24 -9.45
CA PRO A 135 -10.87 -9.69 -8.74
C PRO A 135 -11.42 -11.04 -9.19
N ASP A 136 -10.89 -11.59 -10.28
CA ASP A 136 -11.29 -12.85 -10.90
C ASP A 136 -11.01 -14.09 -10.03
N TYR A 137 -10.24 -13.94 -8.94
CA TYR A 137 -9.87 -15.03 -8.03
C TYR A 137 -10.35 -14.77 -6.57
N PRO A 138 -11.66 -14.95 -6.29
CA PRO A 138 -12.24 -14.59 -4.99
C PRO A 138 -11.65 -15.40 -3.82
N GLU A 139 -11.27 -16.66 -4.03
CA GLU A 139 -10.63 -17.49 -3.00
C GLU A 139 -9.26 -16.93 -2.60
N LEU A 140 -8.45 -16.54 -3.60
CA LEU A 140 -7.14 -15.94 -3.39
C LEU A 140 -7.25 -14.57 -2.72
N LEU A 141 -8.21 -13.75 -3.18
CA LEU A 141 -8.53 -12.48 -2.53
C LEU A 141 -8.91 -12.69 -1.06
N GLY A 142 -9.65 -13.76 -0.74
CA GLY A 142 -9.96 -14.15 0.63
C GLY A 142 -8.73 -14.44 1.48
N VAL A 143 -7.70 -15.09 0.92
CA VAL A 143 -6.43 -15.33 1.64
C VAL A 143 -5.71 -14.01 1.92
N ILE A 144 -5.66 -13.11 0.94
CA ILE A 144 -5.04 -11.78 1.09
C ILE A 144 -5.79 -10.94 2.13
N GLN A 145 -7.13 -10.96 2.11
CA GLN A 145 -7.95 -10.28 3.12
C GLN A 145 -7.69 -10.82 4.53
N LYS A 146 -7.57 -12.15 4.70
CA LYS A 146 -7.18 -12.75 5.99
C LYS A 146 -5.81 -12.25 6.45
N ALA A 147 -4.83 -12.16 5.55
CA ALA A 147 -3.50 -11.65 5.88
C ALA A 147 -3.53 -10.18 6.38
N PHE A 148 -4.40 -9.35 5.81
CA PHE A 148 -4.59 -7.96 6.25
C PHE A 148 -5.55 -7.79 7.44
N GLY A 149 -6.16 -8.87 7.95
CA GLY A 149 -7.19 -8.83 8.99
C GLY A 149 -8.52 -8.23 8.53
N ASN A 150 -8.78 -8.22 7.22
CA ASN A 150 -9.97 -7.64 6.58
C ASN A 150 -11.03 -8.70 6.23
N TYR A 151 -11.14 -9.78 7.02
CA TYR A 151 -12.21 -10.77 6.81
C TYR A 151 -13.48 -10.31 7.54
N LYS A 152 -14.61 -10.23 6.83
CA LYS A 152 -15.91 -10.05 7.49
C LYS A 152 -16.24 -11.34 8.24
N SER A 153 -16.50 -11.24 9.54
CA SER A 153 -17.19 -12.27 10.32
C SER A 153 -18.63 -12.44 9.82
#